data_AF-Q6GP05-F1
#
_entry.id   AF-Q6GP05-F1
#
_cell.length_a   1.000
_cell.length_b   1.000
_cell.length_c   1.000
_cell.angle_alpha   90.00
_cell.angle_beta   90.00
_cell.angle_gamma   90.00
#
_symmetry.space_group_name_H-M   'P 1'
#
loop_
_entity.id
_entity.type
_entity.pdbx_description
1 polymer ?
#
loop_
_entity_poly.entity_id
_entity_poly.type
_entity_poly.pdbx_seq_one_letter_code
_entity_poly.pdbx_strand_id
1 'polypeptide(L)'
;MPEHSDASLPPEERIRALVLKGTSVEVNDDIPPKRYYRSGVEMIRMANVYAGEGSTENAFILYNKYITLFIEKLPRHRDYKTANAPEKKETLKVRP
;
A
#
# COMPACT_ATOMS: atom_id res chain seq x y z
N MET A 1 9.71 -17.87 -4.32
CA MET A 1 9.58 -16.46 -4.75
C MET A 1 11.00 -15.95 -4.98
N PRO A 2 11.30 -15.25 -6.07
CA PRO A 2 12.62 -14.63 -6.24
C PRO A 2 12.89 -13.68 -5.06
N GLU A 3 14.08 -13.76 -4.47
CA GLU A 3 14.48 -12.89 -3.37
C GLU A 3 15.02 -11.57 -3.92
N HIS A 4 14.49 -10.44 -3.47
CA HIS A 4 14.94 -9.12 -3.92
C HIS A 4 16.40 -8.81 -3.52
N SER A 5 16.91 -9.51 -2.51
CA SER A 5 18.29 -9.41 -2.03
C SER A 5 19.28 -10.24 -2.85
N ASP A 6 18.82 -11.11 -3.75
CA ASP A 6 19.70 -11.91 -4.60
C ASP A 6 20.31 -11.04 -5.71
N ALA A 7 21.57 -10.67 -5.53
CA ALA A 7 22.31 -9.83 -6.46
C ALA A 7 22.68 -10.53 -7.78
N SER A 8 22.50 -11.85 -7.88
CA SER A 8 22.70 -12.59 -9.13
C SER A 8 21.55 -12.40 -10.12
N LEU A 9 20.37 -11.98 -9.64
CA LEU A 9 19.19 -11.73 -10.47
C LEU A 9 19.29 -10.37 -11.19
N PRO A 10 18.65 -10.25 -12.37
CA PRO A 10 18.46 -8.96 -13.03
C PRO A 10 17.77 -7.95 -12.08
N PRO A 11 18.17 -6.67 -12.09
CA PRO A 11 17.56 -5.64 -11.24
C PRO A 11 16.03 -5.58 -11.36
N GLU A 12 15.48 -5.80 -12.54
CA GLU A 12 14.04 -5.79 -12.80
C GLU A 12 13.32 -6.91 -12.05
N GLU A 13 13.93 -8.09 -11.92
CA GLU A 13 13.36 -9.21 -11.19
C GLU A 13 13.34 -8.95 -9.68
N ARG A 14 14.39 -8.31 -9.17
CA ARG A 14 14.47 -7.88 -7.76
C ARG A 14 13.40 -6.83 -7.44
N ILE A 15 13.20 -5.86 -8.33
CA ILE A 15 12.12 -4.88 -8.20
C ILE A 15 10.74 -5.55 -8.28
N ARG A 16 10.53 -6.49 -9.21
CA ARG A 16 9.27 -7.25 -9.28
C ARG A 16 8.98 -8.01 -7.99
N ALA A 17 9.99 -8.60 -7.34
CA ALA A 17 9.82 -9.24 -6.04
C ALA A 17 9.35 -8.25 -4.96
N LEU A 18 9.88 -7.02 -4.94
CA LEU A 18 9.41 -5.96 -4.04
C LEU A 18 7.96 -5.53 -4.37
N VAL A 19 7.61 -5.41 -5.64
CA VAL A 19 6.22 -5.11 -6.07
C VAL A 19 5.26 -6.22 -5.61
N LEU A 20 5.63 -7.49 -5.76
CA LEU A 20 4.81 -8.61 -5.28
C LEU A 20 4.57 -8.51 -3.77
N LYS A 21 5.62 -8.23 -2.98
CA LYS A 21 5.49 -7.94 -1.53
C LYS A 21 4.58 -6.74 -1.24
N GLY A 22 4.66 -5.71 -2.07
CA GLY A 22 3.83 -4.50 -2.01
C GLY A 22 2.35 -4.73 -2.35
N THR A 23 2.05 -5.62 -3.29
CA THR A 23 0.67 -5.91 -3.72
C THR A 23 -0.07 -6.92 -2.83
N SER A 24 0.64 -7.56 -1.89
CA SER A 24 0.10 -8.53 -0.93
C SER A 24 -0.71 -7.83 0.17
N VAL A 25 -1.87 -7.30 -0.20
CA VAL A 25 -2.87 -6.70 0.68
C VAL A 25 -4.24 -7.28 0.36
N GLU A 26 -4.99 -7.61 1.41
CA GLU A 26 -6.35 -8.10 1.33
C GLU A 26 -7.31 -7.15 2.05
N VAL A 27 -8.55 -7.11 1.57
CA VAL A 27 -9.64 -6.34 2.15
C VAL A 27 -10.75 -7.33 2.51
N ASN A 28 -11.04 -7.42 3.80
CA ASN A 28 -12.19 -8.12 4.34
C ASN A 28 -13.41 -7.20 4.36
N ASP A 29 -14.51 -7.68 3.77
CA ASP A 29 -15.81 -7.03 3.69
C ASP A 29 -16.54 -6.87 5.03
N ASP A 30 -16.20 -7.67 6.04
CA ASP A 30 -16.77 -7.57 7.39
C ASP A 30 -16.13 -6.44 8.21
N ILE A 31 -15.04 -5.86 7.70
CA ILE A 31 -14.34 -4.74 8.33
C ILE A 31 -14.76 -3.44 7.65
N PRO A 32 -15.37 -2.48 8.37
CA PRO A 32 -15.83 -1.24 7.75
C PRO A 32 -14.71 -0.50 6.99
N PRO A 33 -14.96 0.04 5.77
CA PRO A 33 -13.96 0.74 4.95
C PRO A 33 -13.18 1.83 5.69
N LYS A 34 -13.82 2.51 6.66
CA LYS A 34 -13.21 3.54 7.52
C LYS A 34 -11.97 3.04 8.28
N ARG A 35 -11.91 1.76 8.66
CA ARG A 35 -10.74 1.22 9.39
C ARG A 35 -9.50 1.17 8.48
N TYR A 36 -9.67 0.82 7.21
CA TYR A 36 -8.57 0.81 6.24
C TYR A 36 -7.99 2.20 6.02
N TYR A 37 -8.81 3.25 5.98
CA TYR A 37 -8.33 4.63 5.91
C TYR A 37 -7.43 5.00 7.09
N ARG A 38 -7.80 4.60 8.32
CA ARG A 38 -6.95 4.82 9.51
C ARG A 38 -5.63 4.06 9.41
N SER A 39 -5.67 2.78 9.01
CA SER A 39 -4.46 1.99 8.78
C SER A 39 -3.59 2.57 7.67
N GLY A 40 -4.19 3.20 6.66
CA GLY A 40 -3.49 3.89 5.59
C GLY A 40 -2.65 5.07 6.07
N VAL A 41 -3.13 5.84 7.04
CA VAL A 41 -2.38 6.97 7.64
C VAL A 41 -1.07 6.49 8.28
N GLU A 42 -1.13 5.41 9.06
CA GLU A 42 0.08 4.84 9.67
C GLU A 42 1.00 4.20 8.61
N MET A 43 0.42 3.58 7.58
CA MET A 43 1.20 2.99 6.48
C MET A 43 2.03 4.03 5.72
N ILE A 44 1.43 5.17 5.36
CA ILE A 44 2.15 6.25 4.67
C ILE A 44 3.16 6.93 5.60
N ARG A 45 2.82 7.08 6.88
CA ARG A 45 3.75 7.61 7.89
C ARG A 45 5.00 6.73 8.01
N MET A 46 4.83 5.41 8.14
CA MET A 46 5.94 4.47 8.23
C MET A 46 6.74 4.39 6.93
N ALA A 47 6.10 4.50 5.77
CA ALA A 47 6.80 4.58 4.49
C ALA A 47 7.76 5.78 4.45
N ASN A 48 7.31 6.95 4.93
CA ASN A 48 8.14 8.15 5.01
C ASN A 48 9.29 8.01 6.02
N VAL A 49 9.08 7.33 7.15
CA VAL A 49 10.15 7.03 8.12
C VAL A 49 11.23 6.18 7.45
N TYR A 50 10.85 5.07 6.81
CA TYR A 50 11.82 4.22 6.09
C TYR A 50 12.56 4.96 4.98
N ALA A 51 11.86 5.83 4.24
CA ALA A 51 12.49 6.66 3.22
C ALA A 51 13.53 7.62 3.83
N GLY A 52 13.20 8.27 4.95
CA GLY A 52 14.11 9.18 5.67
C GLY A 52 15.32 8.49 6.29
N GLU A 53 15.18 7.23 6.70
CA GLU A 53 16.27 6.40 7.24
C GLU A 53 17.12 5.73 6.13
N GLY A 54 16.81 5.95 4.85
CA GLY A 54 17.50 5.33 3.73
C GLY A 54 17.11 3.87 3.46
N SER A 55 16.09 3.35 4.15
CA SER A 55 15.51 2.02 3.92
C SER A 55 14.54 2.04 2.73
N THR A 56 15.08 2.29 1.54
CA THR A 56 14.30 2.54 0.32
C THR A 56 13.44 1.35 -0.13
N GLU A 57 13.92 0.12 0.02
CA GLU A 57 13.16 -1.09 -0.33
C GLU A 57 11.92 -1.26 0.57
N ASN A 58 12.05 -1.03 1.88
CA ASN A 58 10.94 -1.11 2.82
C ASN A 58 9.93 0.03 2.60
N ALA A 59 10.43 1.24 2.34
CA ALA A 59 9.59 2.36 1.95
C ALA A 59 8.78 2.03 0.67
N PHE A 60 9.46 1.50 -0.36
CA PHE A 60 8.83 1.09 -1.61
C PHE A 60 7.72 0.06 -1.41
N ILE A 61 7.94 -0.95 -0.56
CA ILE A 61 6.93 -1.97 -0.23
C ILE A 61 5.70 -1.30 0.41
N LEU A 62 5.89 -0.41 1.39
CA LEU A 62 4.77 0.26 2.07
C LEU A 62 4.00 1.22 1.15
N TYR A 63 4.69 1.97 0.29
CA TYR A 63 4.02 2.81 -0.72
C TYR A 63 3.18 1.97 -1.67
N ASN A 64 3.72 0.83 -2.15
CA ASN A 64 2.95 -0.08 -3.02
C ASN A 64 1.75 -0.68 -2.28
N LYS A 65 1.90 -1.09 -1.01
CA LYS A 65 0.77 -1.55 -0.20
C LYS A 65 -0.32 -0.51 -0.07
N TYR A 66 0.06 0.75 0.16
CA TYR A 66 -0.89 1.86 0.27
C TYR A 66 -1.65 2.07 -1.04
N ILE A 67 -0.93 2.14 -2.15
CA ILE A 67 -1.52 2.32 -3.49
C ILE A 67 -2.44 1.14 -3.82
N THR A 68 -1.98 -0.11 -3.68
CA THR A 68 -2.79 -1.30 -3.95
C THR A 68 -4.04 -1.35 -3.07
N LEU A 69 -3.91 -1.03 -1.78
CA LEU A 69 -5.06 -0.99 -0.87
C LEU A 69 -6.13 -0.01 -1.37
N PHE A 70 -5.77 1.25 -1.63
CA PHE A 70 -6.77 2.30 -1.88
C PHE A 70 -7.21 2.42 -3.33
N ILE A 71 -6.37 2.02 -4.29
CA ILE A 71 -6.66 2.14 -5.72
C ILE A 71 -7.23 0.84 -6.29
N GLU A 72 -6.81 -0.33 -5.80
CA GLU A 72 -7.21 -1.61 -6.38
C GLU A 72 -8.18 -2.39 -5.50
N LYS A 73 -7.86 -2.59 -4.21
CA LYS A 73 -8.58 -3.54 -3.35
C LYS A 73 -9.81 -2.92 -2.68
N LEU A 74 -9.62 -1.83 -1.93
CA LEU A 74 -10.68 -1.20 -1.14
C LEU A 74 -11.85 -0.69 -2.00
N PRO A 75 -11.67 -0.19 -3.23
CA PRO A 75 -12.79 0.15 -4.11
C PRO A 75 -13.73 -1.00 -4.45
N ARG A 76 -13.28 -2.26 -4.29
CA ARG A 76 -14.09 -3.47 -4.52
C ARG A 76 -14.89 -3.92 -3.28
N HIS A 77 -14.64 -3.33 -2.11
CA HIS A 77 -15.37 -3.65 -0.88
C HIS A 77 -16.86 -3.32 -1.02
N ARG A 78 -17.76 -4.19 -0.52
CA ARG A 78 -19.22 -4.04 -0.69
C ARG A 78 -19.76 -2.67 -0.25
N ASP A 79 -19.32 -2.19 0.91
CA ASP A 79 -19.74 -0.90 1.48
C ASP A 79 -18.91 0.31 1.00
N TYR A 80 -17.99 0.16 0.05
CA TYR A 80 -17.08 1.26 -0.33
C TYR A 80 -17.81 2.51 -0.84
N LYS A 81 -18.93 2.33 -1.56
CA LYS A 81 -19.72 3.42 -2.16
C LYS A 81 -20.60 4.12 -1.13
N THR A 82 -21.11 3.39 -0.14
CA THR A 82 -22.02 3.88 0.90
C THR A 82 -21.26 4.39 2.13
N ALA A 83 -19.99 4.00 2.29
CA ALA A 83 -19.13 4.48 3.35
C ALA A 83 -18.90 5.99 3.23
N ASN A 84 -19.57 6.74 4.12
CA ASN A 84 -19.36 8.18 4.27
C ASN A 84 -18.12 8.40 5.17
N ALA A 85 -16.94 8.31 4.57
CA ALA A 85 -15.67 8.53 5.25
C ALA A 85 -15.10 9.90 4.84
N PRO A 86 -15.06 10.91 5.73
CA PRO A 86 -14.35 12.17 5.48
C PRO A 86 -12.90 11.93 5.02
N GLU A 87 -12.25 10.91 5.59
CA GLU A 87 -10.88 10.50 5.28
C GLU A 87 -10.71 10.07 3.81
N LYS A 88 -11.79 9.59 3.15
CA LYS A 88 -11.78 9.24 1.71
C LYS A 88 -11.44 10.43 0.83
N LYS A 89 -11.88 11.65 1.21
CA LYS A 89 -11.58 12.86 0.44
C LYS A 89 -10.10 13.24 0.54
N GLU A 90 -9.45 12.98 1.66
CA GLU A 90 -8.02 13.28 1.85
C GLU A 90 -7.15 12.27 1.11
N THR A 91 -7.45 10.99 1.24
CA THR A 91 -6.73 9.92 0.51
C THR A 91 -6.83 10.07 -1.01
N LEU A 92 -7.99 10.49 -1.54
CA LEU A 92 -8.17 10.72 -2.98
C LEU A 92 -7.59 12.05 -3.48
N LYS A 93 -7.32 13.01 -2.58
CA LYS A 93 -6.71 14.32 -2.92
C LYS A 93 -5.19 14.24 -3.14
N VAL A 94 -4.52 13.16 -2.74
CA VAL A 94 -3.08 12.95 -2.98
C VAL A 94 -2.80 12.52 -4.44
N ARG A 95 -3.60 13.01 -5.39
CA ARG A 95 -3.28 12.94 -6.82
C ARG A 95 -2.66 14.28 -7.20
N PRO A 96 -1.35 14.33 -7.54
CA PRO A 96 -0.80 15.51 -8.21
C PRO A 96 -1.46 15.74 -9.57
#